data_AF-A0A958JUN3-F1
#
_entry.id   AF-A0A958JUN3-F1
#
_cell.length_a   1.000
_cell.length_b   1.000
_cell.length_c   1.000
_cell.angle_alpha   90.00
_cell.angle_beta   90.00
_cell.angle_gamma   90.00
#
_symmetry.space_group_name_H-M   'P 1'
#
loop_
_entity.id
_entity.type
_entity.pdbx_description
1 polymer ?
#
loop_
_entity_poly.entity_id
_entity_poly.type
_entity_poly.pdbx_seq_one_letter_code
_entity_poly.pdbx_strand_id
1 'polypeptide(L)'
;MPNKAAEQVNIVLESDAANSPTSLSEEELALLRTEEEILERTLASLQTQLESRGELLKAEDFRSRELTAELVAATRDEDKQMLASDEAVSHALKQNHSGEAKSLTRLLEKPYFARFVVEEEDRGRTKTVEYKIGHASNPDCRIIDWRKSPLAKLYYEYQEGEEFCEEIQGTEREGTIVLRHPVRIEDGILKSVTTRFGTFSLVNGDWTRSSMRASGKGGIRSVLPLITPDQFRTITEDAKTAVLIQGIAGSGKTTVALHRLAWLLHENNSEFGAEDCAVIVRNEVLGEFIKHTLDAIDIEGVSVFTFAEWREKVCRLLAPEIRIGRFNRAGLVESSLPPKGLTIFLHSEQYFEFFEAAIKEPQSDTSVSTFWNITKNVMTSAASGGGTYSALGLDLSAISRYLDTCAEQSY
;
A
#
# COMPACT_ATOMS: atom_id res chain seq x y z
N MET A 1 -10.99 68.95 -32.35
CA MET A 1 -12.35 68.42 -32.56
C MET A 1 -12.68 68.56 -34.04
N PRO A 2 -13.28 67.58 -34.73
CA PRO A 2 -13.75 66.23 -34.34
C PRO A 2 -12.94 65.14 -35.10
N ASN A 3 -13.19 63.82 -35.10
CA ASN A 3 -13.82 62.79 -34.25
C ASN A 3 -13.83 61.51 -35.13
N LYS A 4 -14.02 60.33 -34.51
CA LYS A 4 -14.08 58.93 -35.03
C LYS A 4 -12.74 58.19 -34.87
N ALA A 5 -12.48 57.43 -33.81
CA ALA A 5 -13.28 56.40 -33.11
C ALA A 5 -13.73 55.25 -34.04
N ALA A 6 -13.34 54.04 -33.64
CA ALA A 6 -13.66 52.71 -34.17
C ALA A 6 -12.80 52.20 -35.34
N GLU A 7 -11.63 51.66 -35.02
CA GLU A 7 -11.11 50.49 -35.75
C GLU A 7 -10.98 49.36 -34.73
N GLN A 8 -12.01 48.52 -34.71
CA GLN A 8 -12.12 47.34 -33.88
C GLN A 8 -11.11 46.30 -34.36
N VAL A 9 -10.30 45.85 -33.40
CA VAL A 9 -9.57 44.59 -33.45
C VAL A 9 -10.60 43.47 -33.66
N ASN A 10 -10.70 43.00 -34.88
CA ASN A 10 -11.54 41.86 -35.25
C ASN A 10 -10.79 40.58 -34.85
N ILE A 11 -10.74 40.30 -33.54
CA ILE A 11 -10.58 38.94 -33.04
C ILE A 11 -11.88 38.25 -33.42
N VAL A 12 -11.79 37.40 -34.45
CA VAL A 12 -12.85 36.46 -34.78
C VAL A 12 -13.02 35.59 -33.53
N LEU A 13 -14.06 35.92 -32.77
CA LEU A 13 -14.76 35.02 -31.88
C LEU A 13 -15.33 33.91 -32.77
N GLU A 14 -14.51 32.90 -33.06
CA GLU A 14 -15.01 31.58 -33.41
C GLU A 14 -15.66 31.02 -32.14
N SER A 15 -16.94 31.40 -32.02
CA SER A 15 -18.02 30.69 -31.36
C SER A 15 -17.60 29.49 -30.52
N ASP A 16 -17.67 29.70 -29.21
CA ASP A 16 -17.98 28.70 -28.18
C ASP A 16 -19.27 27.94 -28.55
N ALA A 17 -19.16 27.03 -29.52
CA ALA A 17 -20.22 26.16 -30.00
C ALA A 17 -19.77 24.70 -29.95
N ALA A 18 -19.41 24.22 -28.75
CA ALA A 18 -19.30 22.79 -28.45
C ALA A 18 -19.36 22.51 -26.94
N ASN A 19 -20.31 23.11 -26.24
CA ASN A 19 -20.62 22.73 -24.86
C ASN A 19 -22.15 22.60 -24.68
N SER A 20 -22.75 21.78 -25.53
CA SER A 20 -24.01 21.11 -25.19
C SER A 20 -23.69 20.06 -24.12
N PRO A 21 -24.46 19.95 -23.01
CA PRO A 21 -24.38 18.76 -22.17
C PRO A 21 -24.74 17.59 -23.09
N THR A 22 -23.75 16.76 -23.41
CA THR A 22 -23.99 15.62 -24.30
C THR A 22 -24.92 14.70 -23.52
N SER A 23 -26.20 14.71 -23.88
CA SER A 23 -27.19 13.81 -23.32
C SER A 23 -26.66 12.39 -23.47
N LEU A 24 -26.62 11.64 -22.35
CA LEU A 24 -26.21 10.26 -22.36
C LEU A 24 -27.06 9.46 -23.36
N SER A 25 -26.43 8.56 -24.10
CA SER A 25 -27.16 7.68 -25.00
C SER A 25 -28.06 6.72 -24.22
N GLU A 26 -29.07 6.16 -24.88
CA GLU A 26 -29.96 5.17 -24.27
C GLU A 26 -29.18 3.92 -23.80
N GLU A 27 -28.17 3.50 -24.56
CA GLU A 27 -27.28 2.40 -24.20
C GLU A 27 -26.44 2.71 -22.95
N GLU A 28 -25.94 3.94 -22.81
CA GLU A 28 -25.17 4.37 -21.62
C GLU A 28 -26.05 4.39 -20.37
N LEU A 29 -27.27 4.91 -20.49
CA LEU A 29 -28.23 4.92 -19.39
C LEU A 29 -28.67 3.51 -19.00
N ALA A 30 -28.87 2.62 -19.97
CA ALA A 30 -29.20 1.22 -19.69
C ALA A 30 -28.07 0.49 -18.94
N LEU A 31 -26.81 0.74 -19.33
CA LEU A 31 -25.64 0.19 -18.62
C LEU A 31 -25.58 0.71 -17.18
N LEU A 32 -25.74 2.01 -16.97
CA LEU A 32 -25.69 2.60 -15.62
C LEU A 32 -26.80 2.07 -14.72
N ARG A 33 -28.03 1.94 -15.24
CA ARG A 33 -29.14 1.28 -14.53
C ARG A 33 -28.82 -0.15 -14.15
N THR A 34 -28.18 -0.90 -15.07
CA THR A 34 -27.76 -2.28 -14.78
C THR A 34 -26.76 -2.33 -13.61
N GLU A 35 -25.80 -1.41 -13.55
CA GLU A 35 -24.85 -1.33 -12.43
C GLU A 35 -25.53 -0.93 -11.11
N GLU A 36 -26.50 -0.02 -11.15
CA GLU A 36 -27.32 0.36 -9.99
C GLU A 36 -28.14 -0.84 -9.47
N GLU A 37 -28.84 -1.56 -10.35
CA GLU A 37 -29.61 -2.76 -10.00
C GLU A 37 -28.73 -3.86 -9.38
N ILE A 38 -27.52 -4.06 -9.92
CA ILE A 38 -26.55 -5.02 -9.38
C ILE A 38 -26.11 -4.60 -7.96
N LEU A 39 -25.85 -3.31 -7.75
CA LEU A 39 -25.49 -2.78 -6.44
C LEU A 39 -26.64 -2.95 -5.44
N GLU A 40 -27.86 -2.56 -5.81
CA GLU A 40 -29.05 -2.71 -4.98
C GLU A 40 -29.29 -4.15 -4.54
N ARG A 41 -29.20 -5.10 -5.49
CA ARG A 41 -29.32 -6.54 -5.19
C ARG A 41 -28.22 -7.01 -4.23
N THR A 42 -27.01 -6.51 -4.41
CA THR A 42 -25.87 -6.85 -3.53
C THR A 42 -26.09 -6.31 -2.12
N LEU A 43 -26.50 -5.05 -1.99
CA LEU A 43 -26.78 -4.43 -0.68
C LEU A 43 -27.97 -5.09 0.02
N ALA A 44 -29.03 -5.44 -0.70
CA ALA A 44 -30.17 -6.16 -0.13
C ALA A 44 -29.76 -7.54 0.43
N SER A 45 -28.90 -8.26 -0.29
CA SER A 45 -28.35 -9.55 0.19
C SER A 45 -27.48 -9.36 1.43
N LEU A 46 -26.57 -8.39 1.42
CA LEU A 46 -25.70 -8.07 2.56
C LEU A 46 -26.50 -7.62 3.79
N GLN A 47 -27.55 -6.84 3.59
CA GLN A 47 -28.43 -6.39 4.67
C GLN A 47 -29.18 -7.56 5.30
N THR A 48 -29.73 -8.46 4.47
CA THR A 48 -30.39 -9.69 4.95
C THR A 48 -29.43 -10.55 5.76
N GLN A 49 -28.18 -10.69 5.29
CA GLN A 49 -27.13 -11.41 6.03
C GLN A 49 -26.81 -10.73 7.37
N LEU A 50 -26.70 -9.40 7.40
CA LEU A 50 -26.42 -8.65 8.62
C LEU A 50 -27.56 -8.78 9.64
N GLU A 51 -28.81 -8.71 9.20
CA GLU A 51 -29.99 -8.90 10.06
C GLU A 51 -29.98 -10.30 10.68
N SER A 52 -29.79 -11.35 9.86
CA SER A 52 -29.66 -12.72 10.34
C SER A 52 -28.48 -12.90 11.31
N ARG A 53 -27.34 -12.26 11.04
CA ARG A 53 -26.17 -12.28 11.93
C ARG A 53 -26.44 -11.57 13.25
N GLY A 54 -27.19 -10.47 13.22
CA GLY A 54 -27.62 -9.73 14.41
C GLY A 54 -28.55 -10.53 15.31
N GLU A 55 -29.46 -11.34 14.75
CA GLU A 55 -30.31 -12.25 15.53
C GLU A 55 -29.49 -13.36 16.20
N LEU A 56 -28.55 -13.98 15.46
CA LEU A 56 -27.63 -14.97 16.01
C LEU A 56 -26.79 -14.40 17.15
N LEU A 57 -26.28 -13.18 17.00
CA LEU A 57 -25.48 -12.52 18.03
C LEU A 57 -26.29 -12.27 19.31
N LYS A 58 -27.58 -11.91 19.20
CA LYS A 58 -28.48 -11.75 20.36
C LYS A 58 -28.75 -13.09 21.05
N ALA A 59 -28.95 -14.16 20.28
CA ALA A 59 -29.14 -15.49 20.82
C ALA A 59 -27.88 -15.99 21.55
N GLU A 60 -26.71 -15.76 20.98
CA GLU A 60 -25.44 -16.13 21.59
C GLU A 60 -25.13 -15.29 22.83
N ASP A 61 -25.45 -13.99 22.81
CA ASP A 61 -25.37 -13.11 23.99
C ASP A 61 -26.21 -13.60 25.15
N PHE A 62 -27.42 -14.09 24.86
CA PHE A 62 -28.29 -14.68 25.88
C PHE A 62 -27.68 -15.97 26.42
N ARG A 63 -27.25 -16.87 25.53
CA ARG A 63 -26.62 -18.15 25.89
C ARG A 63 -25.37 -17.98 26.74
N SER A 64 -24.46 -17.07 26.36
CA SER A 64 -23.24 -16.82 27.15
C SER A 64 -23.61 -16.38 28.57
N ARG A 65 -24.60 -15.50 28.75
CA ARG A 65 -25.03 -15.04 30.08
C ARG A 65 -25.64 -16.15 30.92
N GLU A 66 -26.40 -17.05 30.30
CA GLU A 66 -26.99 -18.21 30.96
C GLU A 66 -25.88 -19.16 31.44
N LEU A 67 -24.91 -19.48 30.59
CA LEU A 67 -23.76 -20.32 30.95
C LEU A 67 -22.90 -19.70 32.07
N THR A 68 -22.64 -18.39 32.02
CA THR A 68 -21.95 -17.69 33.12
C THR A 68 -22.72 -17.81 34.43
N ALA A 69 -24.06 -17.68 34.40
CA ALA A 69 -24.89 -17.81 35.59
C ALA A 69 -24.90 -19.24 36.14
N GLU A 70 -25.01 -20.25 35.28
CA GLU A 70 -24.93 -21.67 35.66
C GLU A 70 -23.56 -22.03 36.25
N LEU A 71 -22.47 -21.54 35.64
CA LEU A 71 -21.11 -21.76 36.11
C LEU A 71 -20.89 -21.16 37.51
N VAL A 72 -21.42 -19.96 37.76
CA VAL A 72 -21.36 -19.32 39.09
C VAL A 72 -22.19 -20.09 40.12
N ALA A 73 -23.32 -20.66 39.71
CA ALA A 73 -24.20 -21.45 40.58
C ALA A 73 -23.68 -22.88 40.82
N ALA A 74 -22.84 -23.41 39.94
CA ALA A 74 -22.31 -24.76 40.03
C ALA A 74 -21.44 -24.95 41.28
N THR A 75 -21.70 -26.02 42.02
CA THR A 75 -20.99 -26.34 43.27
C THR A 75 -19.98 -27.47 43.11
N ARG A 76 -20.19 -28.38 42.14
CA ARG A 76 -19.29 -29.49 41.83
C ARG A 76 -18.23 -29.06 40.84
N ASP A 77 -17.00 -29.51 41.04
CA ASP A 77 -15.87 -29.09 40.21
C ASP A 77 -15.91 -29.69 38.80
N GLU A 78 -16.47 -30.90 38.63
CA GLU A 78 -16.68 -31.51 37.31
C GLU A 78 -17.66 -30.70 36.45
N ASP A 79 -18.79 -30.27 37.03
CA ASP A 79 -19.81 -29.44 36.35
C ASP A 79 -19.22 -28.07 35.96
N LYS A 80 -18.42 -27.45 36.85
CA LYS A 80 -17.73 -26.19 36.55
C LYS A 80 -16.77 -26.31 35.37
N GLN A 81 -16.02 -27.41 35.27
CA GLN A 81 -15.09 -27.62 34.15
C GLN A 81 -15.84 -27.72 32.81
N MET A 82 -16.95 -28.46 32.78
CA MET A 82 -17.77 -28.61 31.57
C MET A 82 -18.38 -27.25 31.16
N LEU A 83 -19.01 -26.55 32.12
CA LEU A 83 -19.62 -25.25 31.86
C LEU A 83 -18.59 -24.18 31.44
N ALA A 84 -17.38 -24.21 31.99
CA ALA A 84 -16.31 -23.29 31.60
C ALA A 84 -15.87 -23.52 30.14
N SER A 85 -15.83 -24.78 29.72
CA SER A 85 -15.56 -25.13 28.32
C SER A 85 -16.66 -24.62 27.39
N ASP A 86 -17.92 -24.85 27.74
CA ASP A 86 -19.06 -24.40 26.94
C ASP A 86 -19.16 -22.87 26.87
N GLU A 87 -18.89 -22.18 27.98
CA GLU A 87 -18.81 -20.71 28.05
C GLU A 87 -17.69 -20.18 27.16
N ALA A 88 -16.50 -20.80 27.18
CA ALA A 88 -15.38 -20.41 26.33
C ALA A 88 -15.70 -20.57 24.83
N VAL A 89 -16.36 -21.67 24.46
CA VAL A 89 -16.85 -21.89 23.07
C VAL A 89 -17.87 -20.83 22.69
N SER A 90 -18.84 -20.54 23.57
CA SER A 90 -19.86 -19.51 23.34
C SER A 90 -19.24 -18.13 23.11
N HIS A 91 -18.25 -17.76 23.93
CA HIS A 91 -17.48 -16.53 23.75
C HIS A 91 -16.72 -16.49 22.43
N ALA A 92 -16.10 -17.58 22.00
CA ALA A 92 -15.40 -17.65 20.72
C ALA A 92 -16.37 -17.49 19.53
N LEU A 93 -17.52 -18.15 19.57
CA LEU A 93 -18.57 -18.00 18.55
C LEU A 93 -19.09 -16.56 18.49
N LYS A 94 -19.37 -15.96 19.64
CA LYS A 94 -19.77 -14.55 19.74
C LYS A 94 -18.73 -13.60 19.14
N GLN A 95 -17.43 -13.81 19.41
CA GLN A 95 -16.36 -13.00 18.82
C GLN A 95 -16.32 -13.14 17.30
N ASN A 96 -16.44 -14.36 16.78
CA ASN A 96 -16.49 -14.61 15.34
C ASN A 96 -17.71 -13.92 14.70
N HIS A 97 -18.91 -14.11 15.26
CA HIS A 97 -20.13 -13.47 14.78
C HIS A 97 -20.06 -11.94 14.82
N SER A 98 -19.45 -11.38 15.87
CA SER A 98 -19.22 -9.93 15.97
C SER A 98 -18.24 -9.43 14.91
N GLY A 99 -17.15 -10.17 14.65
CA GLY A 99 -16.19 -9.85 13.59
C GLY A 99 -16.83 -9.84 12.22
N GLU A 100 -17.64 -10.86 11.92
CA GLU A 100 -18.37 -10.92 10.65
C GLU A 100 -19.44 -9.84 10.52
N ALA A 101 -20.18 -9.53 11.58
CA ALA A 101 -21.14 -8.43 11.56
C ALA A 101 -20.46 -7.09 11.25
N LYS A 102 -19.29 -6.82 11.86
CA LYS A 102 -18.47 -5.64 11.52
C LYS A 102 -18.03 -5.64 10.06
N SER A 103 -17.61 -6.78 9.54
CA SER A 103 -17.24 -6.92 8.12
C SER A 103 -18.43 -6.65 7.19
N LEU A 104 -19.62 -7.14 7.52
CA LEU A 104 -20.85 -6.89 6.76
C LEU A 104 -21.24 -5.41 6.80
N THR A 105 -21.11 -4.73 7.95
CA THR A 105 -21.35 -3.27 8.04
C THR A 105 -20.41 -2.50 7.11
N ARG A 106 -19.11 -2.84 7.08
CA ARG A 106 -18.14 -2.22 6.16
C ARG A 106 -18.50 -2.50 4.69
N LEU A 107 -18.93 -3.72 4.38
CA LEU A 107 -19.38 -4.09 3.03
C LEU A 107 -20.66 -3.35 2.61
N LEU A 108 -21.56 -2.99 3.51
CA LEU A 108 -22.74 -2.19 3.17
C LEU A 108 -22.37 -0.77 2.72
N GLU A 109 -21.34 -0.17 3.32
CA GLU A 109 -20.85 1.14 2.91
C GLU A 109 -20.09 1.07 1.57
N LYS A 110 -19.20 0.07 1.43
CA LYS A 110 -18.29 -0.09 0.28
C LYS A 110 -18.12 -1.57 -0.07
N PRO A 111 -19.07 -2.20 -0.78
CA PRO A 111 -19.08 -3.65 -0.99
C PRO A 111 -17.97 -4.10 -1.94
N TYR A 112 -17.75 -3.35 -3.03
CA TYR A 112 -16.73 -3.64 -4.04
C TYR A 112 -16.30 -2.34 -4.74
N PHE A 113 -15.17 -2.39 -5.44
CA PHE A 113 -14.64 -1.27 -6.22
C PHE A 113 -14.44 -1.63 -7.70
N ALA A 114 -14.68 -2.88 -8.09
CA ALA A 114 -14.74 -3.27 -9.48
C ALA A 114 -15.69 -4.45 -9.70
N ARG A 115 -16.24 -4.53 -10.90
CA ARG A 115 -17.02 -5.66 -11.40
C ARG A 115 -16.35 -6.20 -12.65
N PHE A 116 -16.31 -7.51 -12.79
CA PHE A 116 -15.90 -8.14 -14.04
C PHE A 116 -16.72 -9.39 -14.33
N VAL A 117 -16.88 -9.67 -15.61
CA VAL A 117 -17.62 -10.84 -16.10
C VAL A 117 -16.68 -11.65 -16.97
N VAL A 118 -16.68 -12.96 -16.73
CA VAL A 118 -15.90 -13.92 -17.50
C VAL A 118 -16.84 -14.91 -18.17
N GLU A 119 -16.49 -15.32 -19.38
CA GLU A 119 -17.06 -16.50 -20.02
C GLU A 119 -16.06 -17.63 -19.90
N GLU A 120 -16.34 -18.61 -19.04
CA GLU A 120 -15.50 -19.78 -18.81
C GLU A 120 -16.01 -20.95 -19.67
N GLU A 121 -15.11 -21.70 -20.29
CA GLU A 121 -15.45 -22.97 -20.92
C GLU A 121 -15.39 -24.11 -19.89
N ASP A 122 -16.52 -24.75 -19.61
CA ASP A 122 -16.58 -25.92 -18.75
C ASP A 122 -17.18 -27.10 -19.53
N ARG A 123 -16.32 -28.08 -19.86
CA ARG A 123 -16.70 -29.34 -20.53
C ARG A 123 -17.52 -29.11 -21.82
N GLY A 124 -17.13 -28.13 -22.63
CA GLY A 124 -17.78 -27.78 -23.89
C GLY A 124 -19.06 -26.95 -23.75
N ARG A 125 -19.33 -26.38 -22.56
CA ARG A 125 -20.37 -25.38 -22.35
C ARG A 125 -19.76 -24.07 -21.88
N THR A 126 -20.08 -22.99 -22.57
CA THR A 126 -19.72 -21.64 -22.14
C THR A 126 -20.62 -21.23 -20.97
N LYS A 127 -20.00 -20.78 -19.88
CA LYS A 127 -20.68 -20.29 -18.68
C LYS A 127 -20.24 -18.87 -18.39
N THR A 128 -21.18 -17.93 -18.42
CA THR A 128 -20.94 -16.56 -18.00
C THR A 128 -21.00 -16.45 -16.47
N VAL A 129 -19.93 -15.96 -15.84
CA VAL A 129 -19.82 -15.78 -14.39
C VAL A 129 -19.47 -14.34 -14.07
N GLU A 130 -20.25 -13.72 -13.18
CA GLU A 130 -19.99 -12.38 -12.66
C GLU A 130 -19.27 -12.45 -11.32
N TYR A 131 -18.19 -11.67 -11.20
CA TYR A 131 -17.43 -11.45 -9.97
C TYR A 131 -17.32 -9.96 -9.64
N LYS A 132 -17.15 -9.66 -8.35
CA LYS A 132 -16.93 -8.31 -7.82
C LYS A 132 -15.65 -8.30 -7.00
N ILE A 133 -14.80 -7.28 -7.14
CA ILE A 133 -13.56 -7.16 -6.37
C ILE A 133 -13.73 -6.11 -5.28
N GLY A 134 -13.49 -6.50 -4.03
CA GLY A 134 -13.60 -5.65 -2.85
C GLY A 134 -12.44 -5.84 -1.87
N HIS A 135 -12.59 -5.23 -0.69
CA HIS A 135 -11.64 -5.35 0.43
C HIS A 135 -11.96 -6.53 1.36
N ALA A 136 -13.10 -7.20 1.18
CA ALA A 136 -13.47 -8.38 1.93
C ALA A 136 -14.26 -9.32 1.03
N SER A 137 -14.10 -10.62 1.24
CA SER A 137 -14.82 -11.63 0.48
C SER A 137 -16.24 -11.81 1.02
N ASN A 138 -17.21 -11.96 0.11
CA ASN A 138 -18.57 -12.41 0.42
C ASN A 138 -19.03 -13.38 -0.68
N PRO A 139 -18.99 -14.70 -0.42
CA PRO A 139 -19.31 -15.72 -1.43
C PRO A 139 -20.73 -15.61 -2.00
N ASP A 140 -21.73 -15.30 -1.16
CA ASP A 140 -23.14 -15.19 -1.56
C ASP A 140 -23.35 -14.06 -2.57
N CYS A 141 -22.60 -12.98 -2.44
CA CYS A 141 -22.60 -11.85 -3.38
C CYS A 141 -21.53 -11.94 -4.48
N ARG A 142 -20.72 -13.01 -4.49
CA ARG A 142 -19.53 -13.19 -5.35
C ARG A 142 -18.55 -12.02 -5.29
N ILE A 143 -18.38 -11.47 -4.09
CA ILE A 143 -17.34 -10.47 -3.80
C ILE A 143 -16.08 -11.24 -3.41
N ILE A 144 -14.97 -10.94 -4.09
CA ILE A 144 -13.65 -11.50 -3.79
C ILE A 144 -12.77 -10.41 -3.19
N ASP A 145 -12.05 -10.74 -2.12
CA ASP A 145 -10.95 -9.89 -1.64
C ASP A 145 -9.78 -9.99 -2.62
N TRP A 146 -9.36 -8.83 -3.14
CA TRP A 146 -8.26 -8.73 -4.09
C TRP A 146 -6.92 -9.25 -3.56
N ARG A 147 -6.75 -9.32 -2.23
CA ARG A 147 -5.53 -9.81 -1.57
C ARG A 147 -5.53 -11.32 -1.37
N LYS A 148 -6.71 -11.93 -1.22
CA LYS A 148 -6.87 -13.36 -0.90
C LYS A 148 -7.06 -14.23 -2.13
N SER A 149 -7.81 -13.74 -3.10
CA SER A 149 -8.36 -14.60 -4.13
C SER A 149 -7.43 -14.71 -5.34
N PRO A 150 -7.04 -15.92 -5.78
CA PRO A 150 -6.32 -16.09 -7.04
C PRO A 150 -7.14 -15.62 -8.25
N LEU A 151 -8.47 -15.56 -8.15
CA LEU A 151 -9.35 -14.98 -9.17
C LEU A 151 -9.12 -13.47 -9.38
N ALA A 152 -8.46 -12.78 -8.44
CA ALA A 152 -8.11 -11.38 -8.62
C ALA A 152 -7.13 -11.18 -9.80
N LYS A 153 -6.29 -12.19 -10.11
CA LYS A 153 -5.39 -12.17 -11.27
C LYS A 153 -6.15 -11.92 -12.57
N LEU A 154 -7.31 -12.55 -12.74
CA LEU A 154 -8.15 -12.39 -13.93
C LEU A 154 -8.55 -10.92 -14.17
N TYR A 155 -8.78 -10.16 -13.10
CA TYR A 155 -9.10 -8.74 -13.21
C TYR A 155 -7.87 -7.87 -13.48
N TYR A 156 -6.75 -8.15 -12.81
CA TYR A 156 -5.59 -7.26 -12.86
C TYR A 156 -4.64 -7.53 -14.03
N GLU A 157 -4.50 -8.79 -14.44
CA GLU A 157 -3.55 -9.20 -15.47
C GLU A 157 -4.15 -9.20 -16.89
N TYR A 158 -5.48 -9.30 -17.01
CA TYR A 158 -6.18 -9.35 -18.29
C TYR A 158 -7.06 -8.12 -18.54
N GLN A 159 -7.21 -7.77 -19.81
CA GLN A 159 -8.08 -6.69 -20.30
C GLN A 159 -9.42 -7.22 -20.80
N GLU A 160 -10.40 -6.32 -20.91
CA GLU A 160 -11.68 -6.65 -21.55
C GLU A 160 -11.47 -7.10 -23.00
N GLY A 161 -12.01 -8.28 -23.33
CA GLY A 161 -11.87 -8.96 -24.62
C GLY A 161 -10.70 -9.93 -24.70
N GLU A 162 -9.82 -10.01 -23.70
CA GLU A 162 -8.69 -10.95 -23.71
C GLU A 162 -9.11 -12.34 -23.24
N GLU A 163 -8.52 -13.35 -23.89
CA GLU A 163 -8.59 -14.75 -23.46
C GLU A 163 -7.58 -15.01 -22.35
N PHE A 164 -7.95 -15.83 -21.37
CA PHE A 164 -7.10 -16.27 -20.28
C PHE A 164 -7.05 -17.79 -20.21
N CYS A 165 -5.92 -18.30 -19.73
CA CYS A 165 -5.72 -19.68 -19.34
C CYS A 165 -4.87 -19.64 -18.07
N GLU A 166 -5.49 -19.95 -16.93
CA GLU A 166 -4.88 -19.82 -15.61
C GLU A 166 -5.19 -21.02 -14.73
N GLU A 167 -4.21 -21.45 -13.94
CA GLU A 167 -4.41 -22.46 -12.92
C GLU A 167 -4.90 -21.79 -11.63
N ILE A 168 -6.18 -21.96 -11.31
CA ILE A 168 -6.82 -21.34 -10.14
C ILE A 168 -7.29 -22.42 -9.19
N GLN A 169 -6.68 -22.49 -8.00
CA GLN A 169 -6.97 -23.51 -6.99
C GLN A 169 -6.77 -24.95 -7.50
N GLY A 170 -5.72 -25.18 -8.30
CA GLY A 170 -5.36 -26.50 -8.83
C GLY A 170 -6.28 -26.97 -9.96
N THR A 171 -7.04 -26.06 -10.56
CA THR A 171 -7.90 -26.33 -11.73
C THR A 171 -7.54 -25.34 -12.82
N GLU A 172 -7.23 -25.85 -14.01
CA GLU A 172 -7.10 -25.02 -15.21
C GLU A 172 -8.45 -24.40 -15.54
N ARG A 173 -8.44 -23.08 -15.73
CA ARG A 173 -9.59 -22.30 -16.16
C ARG A 173 -9.23 -21.54 -17.42
N GLU A 174 -10.06 -21.70 -18.42
CA GLU A 174 -9.92 -21.03 -19.71
C GLU A 174 -11.21 -20.25 -20.02
N GLY A 175 -11.05 -19.09 -20.64
CA GLY A 175 -12.18 -18.23 -20.93
C GLY A 175 -11.79 -16.86 -21.45
N THR A 176 -12.75 -15.96 -21.50
CA THR A 176 -12.57 -14.59 -21.97
C THR A 176 -13.10 -13.59 -20.94
N ILE A 177 -12.40 -12.48 -20.74
CA ILE A 177 -12.92 -11.36 -19.96
C ILE A 177 -13.94 -10.60 -20.81
N VAL A 178 -15.23 -10.74 -20.50
CA VAL A 178 -16.32 -10.10 -21.26
C VAL A 178 -16.49 -8.63 -20.87
N LEU A 179 -16.28 -8.32 -19.59
CA LEU A 179 -16.55 -7.00 -19.05
C LEU A 179 -15.61 -6.69 -17.90
N ARG A 180 -15.08 -5.47 -17.86
CA ARG A 180 -14.26 -4.98 -16.75
C ARG A 180 -14.62 -3.53 -16.40
N HIS A 181 -15.43 -3.36 -15.35
CA HIS A 181 -15.89 -2.04 -14.90
C HIS A 181 -15.30 -1.67 -13.53
N PRO A 182 -14.35 -0.73 -13.48
CA PRO A 182 -14.05 0.01 -12.25
C PRO A 182 -15.28 0.79 -11.77
N VAL A 183 -15.60 0.69 -10.49
CA VAL A 183 -16.70 1.44 -9.87
C VAL A 183 -16.23 2.19 -8.63
N ARG A 184 -16.94 3.25 -8.28
CA ARG A 184 -16.80 3.93 -6.99
C ARG A 184 -18.14 3.87 -6.29
N ILE A 185 -18.15 3.28 -5.11
CA ILE A 185 -19.32 3.22 -4.23
C ILE A 185 -18.95 3.91 -2.93
N GLU A 186 -19.82 4.79 -2.46
CA GLU A 186 -19.69 5.52 -1.20
C GLU A 186 -21.04 5.54 -0.51
N ASP A 187 -21.07 5.11 0.76
CA ASP A 187 -22.28 5.01 1.59
C ASP A 187 -23.41 4.22 0.91
N GLY A 188 -23.05 3.11 0.23
CA GLY A 188 -23.99 2.28 -0.52
C GLY A 188 -24.51 2.90 -1.83
N ILE A 189 -23.99 4.05 -2.25
CA ILE A 189 -24.42 4.74 -3.47
C ILE A 189 -23.33 4.65 -4.54
N LEU A 190 -23.72 4.26 -5.77
CA LEU A 190 -22.84 4.24 -6.92
C LEU A 190 -22.51 5.69 -7.35
N LYS A 191 -21.25 6.10 -7.18
CA LYS A 191 -20.79 7.47 -7.48
C LYS A 191 -20.14 7.59 -8.86
N SER A 192 -19.48 6.54 -9.34
CA SER A 192 -18.88 6.55 -10.67
C SER A 192 -18.71 5.15 -11.23
N VAL A 193 -18.79 5.03 -12.56
CA VAL A 193 -18.52 3.80 -13.31
C VAL A 193 -17.60 4.15 -14.47
N THR A 194 -16.55 3.37 -14.67
CA THR A 194 -15.70 3.45 -15.87
C THR A 194 -16.02 2.27 -16.78
N THR A 195 -16.36 2.56 -18.04
CA THR A 195 -16.73 1.58 -19.06
C THR A 195 -15.97 1.86 -20.35
N ARG A 196 -16.16 1.01 -21.37
CA ARG A 196 -15.68 1.25 -22.74
C ARG A 196 -16.16 2.58 -23.37
N PHE A 197 -17.26 3.14 -22.89
CA PHE A 197 -17.80 4.43 -23.37
C PHE A 197 -17.22 5.65 -22.64
N GLY A 198 -16.42 5.43 -21.59
CA GLY A 198 -15.81 6.47 -20.78
C GLY A 198 -16.14 6.33 -19.30
N THR A 199 -15.86 7.38 -18.53
CA THR A 199 -16.19 7.43 -17.11
C THR A 199 -17.44 8.27 -16.89
N PHE A 200 -18.40 7.71 -16.16
CA PHE A 200 -19.62 8.37 -15.75
C PHE A 200 -19.55 8.66 -14.26
N SER A 201 -20.12 9.78 -13.83
CA SER A 201 -20.17 10.16 -12.43
C SER A 201 -21.54 10.72 -12.08
N LEU A 202 -22.02 10.36 -10.90
CA LEU A 202 -23.28 10.83 -10.34
C LEU A 202 -23.05 12.20 -9.72
N VAL A 203 -23.69 13.24 -10.27
CA VAL A 203 -23.59 14.62 -9.81
C VAL A 203 -25.00 15.15 -9.56
N ASN A 204 -25.30 15.53 -8.31
CA ASN A 204 -26.61 16.04 -7.90
C ASN A 204 -27.80 15.10 -8.23
N GLY A 205 -27.56 13.79 -8.28
CA GLY A 205 -28.58 12.78 -8.58
C GLY A 205 -28.70 12.42 -10.07
N ASP A 206 -27.99 13.12 -10.96
CA ASP A 206 -27.99 12.84 -12.39
C ASP A 206 -26.63 12.30 -12.86
N TRP A 207 -26.68 11.32 -13.75
CA TRP A 207 -25.47 10.77 -14.37
C TRP A 207 -24.93 11.72 -15.42
N THR A 208 -23.63 11.99 -15.34
CA THR A 208 -22.92 12.83 -16.31
C THR A 208 -21.66 12.13 -16.78
N ARG A 209 -21.30 12.32 -18.06
CA ARG A 209 -20.00 11.86 -18.56
C ARG A 209 -18.92 12.75 -17.94
N SER A 210 -18.05 12.14 -17.15
CA SER A 210 -16.93 12.83 -16.54
C SER A 210 -15.87 13.08 -17.59
N SER A 211 -15.58 14.35 -17.88
CA SER A 211 -14.36 14.67 -18.60
C SER A 211 -13.18 14.24 -17.73
N MET A 212 -12.26 13.48 -18.30
CA MET A 212 -11.10 12.86 -17.63
C MET A 212 -10.20 13.85 -16.85
N ARG A 213 -10.52 15.15 -16.86
CA ARG A 213 -9.77 16.28 -16.28
C ARG A 213 -10.35 16.86 -14.99
N ALA A 214 -11.46 16.34 -14.46
CA ALA A 214 -11.95 16.78 -13.14
C ALA A 214 -11.11 16.17 -12.00
N SER A 215 -9.84 16.60 -11.88
CA SER A 215 -9.05 16.51 -10.65
C SER A 215 -9.63 17.51 -9.64
N GLY A 216 -10.83 17.24 -9.15
CA GLY A 216 -11.52 18.01 -8.14
C GLY A 216 -11.15 17.53 -6.74
N LYS A 217 -10.69 18.45 -5.90
CA LYS A 217 -10.36 18.28 -4.48
C LYS A 217 -11.48 17.53 -3.72
N GLY A 218 -11.19 16.33 -3.23
CA GLY A 218 -12.08 15.59 -2.33
C GLY A 218 -11.83 14.09 -2.38
N GLY A 219 -11.05 13.57 -1.42
CA GLY A 219 -10.78 12.14 -1.25
C GLY A 219 -9.72 11.57 -2.20
N ILE A 220 -8.85 10.71 -1.67
CA ILE A 220 -7.95 9.89 -2.48
C ILE A 220 -8.84 8.98 -3.35
N ARG A 221 -8.83 9.17 -4.69
CA ARG A 221 -9.46 8.21 -5.61
C ARG A 221 -8.82 6.86 -5.36
N SER A 222 -9.61 5.84 -5.04
CA SER A 222 -9.09 4.47 -4.91
C SER A 222 -8.35 4.12 -6.19
N VAL A 223 -7.04 3.87 -6.06
CA VAL A 223 -6.14 3.50 -7.17
C VAL A 223 -6.25 2.00 -7.46
N LEU A 224 -6.81 1.22 -6.53
CA LEU A 224 -6.93 -0.24 -6.64
C LEU A 224 -7.54 -0.70 -7.98
N PRO A 225 -8.69 -0.18 -8.46
CA PRO A 225 -9.24 -0.60 -9.75
C PRO A 225 -8.35 -0.28 -10.97
N LEU A 226 -7.40 0.65 -10.80
CA LEU A 226 -6.54 1.18 -11.86
C LEU A 226 -5.12 0.60 -11.81
N ILE A 227 -4.85 -0.37 -10.93
CA ILE A 227 -3.57 -1.08 -10.88
C ILE A 227 -3.36 -1.77 -12.23
N THR A 228 -2.19 -1.55 -12.82
CA THR A 228 -1.80 -2.18 -14.08
C THR A 228 -1.31 -3.61 -13.86
N PRO A 229 -1.29 -4.48 -14.89
CA PRO A 229 -0.74 -5.84 -14.77
C PRO A 229 0.68 -5.86 -14.16
N ASP A 230 1.58 -5.01 -14.64
CA ASP A 230 2.96 -4.93 -14.13
C ASP A 230 3.03 -4.48 -12.66
N GLN A 231 2.17 -3.52 -12.28
CA GLN A 231 2.07 -3.09 -10.88
C GLN A 231 1.50 -4.21 -10.01
N PHE A 232 0.51 -4.96 -10.51
CA PHE A 232 -0.07 -6.08 -9.78
C PHE A 232 0.95 -7.18 -9.55
N ARG A 233 1.70 -7.59 -10.58
CA ARG A 233 2.81 -8.54 -10.44
C ARG A 233 3.86 -8.07 -9.44
N THR A 234 4.20 -6.78 -9.48
CA THR A 234 5.11 -6.16 -8.50
C THR A 234 4.54 -6.22 -7.07
N ILE A 235 3.22 -6.07 -6.92
CA ILE A 235 2.53 -6.15 -5.62
C ILE A 235 2.48 -7.58 -5.09
N THR A 236 2.28 -8.57 -5.95
CA THR A 236 2.11 -9.99 -5.59
C THR A 236 3.40 -10.82 -5.60
N GLU A 237 4.53 -10.23 -6.00
CA GLU A 237 5.84 -10.88 -5.98
C GLU A 237 6.21 -11.39 -4.57
N ASP A 238 6.96 -12.49 -4.50
CA ASP A 238 7.28 -13.17 -3.23
C ASP A 238 7.98 -12.24 -2.22
N ALA A 239 7.71 -12.47 -0.92
CA ALA A 239 8.27 -11.66 0.17
C ALA A 239 9.81 -11.72 0.24
N LYS A 240 10.42 -12.80 -0.25
CA LYS A 240 11.88 -13.06 -0.23
C LYS A 240 12.59 -12.40 -1.42
N THR A 241 11.84 -11.87 -2.38
CA THR A 241 12.38 -11.20 -3.56
C THR A 241 12.54 -9.70 -3.31
N ALA A 242 13.74 -9.18 -3.55
CA ALA A 242 13.99 -7.75 -3.54
C ALA A 242 13.34 -7.09 -4.77
N VAL A 243 12.44 -6.14 -4.55
CA VAL A 243 11.66 -5.48 -5.62
C VAL A 243 12.05 -4.01 -5.73
N LEU A 244 12.39 -3.56 -6.94
CA LEU A 244 12.72 -2.17 -7.25
C LEU A 244 11.61 -1.51 -8.07
N ILE A 245 10.94 -0.51 -7.50
CA ILE A 245 9.84 0.22 -8.16
C ILE A 245 10.38 1.53 -8.75
N GLN A 246 10.58 1.58 -10.07
CA GLN A 246 11.03 2.77 -10.79
C GLN A 246 9.89 3.45 -11.56
N GLY A 247 9.97 4.77 -11.73
CA GLY A 247 8.98 5.53 -12.48
C GLY A 247 9.09 7.04 -12.28
N ILE A 248 8.45 7.82 -13.17
CA ILE A 248 8.44 9.29 -13.13
C ILE A 248 7.70 9.85 -11.90
N ALA A 249 7.88 11.13 -11.60
CA ALA A 249 7.11 11.80 -10.55
C ALA A 249 5.60 11.68 -10.84
N GLY A 250 4.79 11.37 -9.82
CA GLY A 250 3.35 11.20 -9.96
C GLY A 250 2.90 9.81 -10.46
N SER A 251 3.80 8.88 -10.78
CA SER A 251 3.44 7.55 -11.30
C SER A 251 2.88 6.57 -10.25
N GLY A 252 2.60 7.02 -9.02
CA GLY A 252 2.02 6.17 -7.98
C GLY A 252 2.97 5.19 -7.27
N LYS A 253 4.30 5.36 -7.38
CA LYS A 253 5.29 4.44 -6.76
C LYS A 253 5.04 4.15 -5.27
N THR A 254 4.78 5.20 -4.50
CA THR A 254 4.48 5.06 -3.06
C THR A 254 3.20 4.27 -2.85
N THR A 255 2.17 4.50 -3.66
CA THR A 255 0.91 3.77 -3.60
C THR A 255 1.11 2.29 -3.91
N VAL A 256 1.88 1.95 -4.95
CA VAL A 256 2.23 0.56 -5.29
C VAL A 256 3.01 -0.10 -4.14
N ALA A 257 3.99 0.59 -3.55
CA ALA A 257 4.76 0.07 -2.42
C ALA A 257 3.87 -0.21 -1.19
N LEU A 258 2.92 0.68 -0.88
CA LEU A 258 2.00 0.48 0.23
C LEU A 258 0.98 -0.63 -0.05
N HIS A 259 0.48 -0.75 -1.28
CA HIS A 259 -0.37 -1.88 -1.65
C HIS A 259 0.39 -3.21 -1.65
N ARG A 260 1.67 -3.22 -2.02
CA ARG A 260 2.55 -4.39 -1.84
C ARG A 260 2.64 -4.78 -0.37
N LEU A 261 2.92 -3.83 0.51
CA LEU A 261 2.95 -4.10 1.95
C LEU A 261 1.60 -4.63 2.46
N ALA A 262 0.49 -4.04 2.02
CA ALA A 262 -0.87 -4.50 2.32
C ALA A 262 -1.14 -5.93 1.86
N TRP A 263 -0.63 -6.28 0.68
CA TRP A 263 -0.76 -7.61 0.12
C TRP A 263 0.08 -8.62 0.90
N LEU A 264 1.34 -8.31 1.22
CA LEU A 264 2.24 -9.19 1.96
C LEU A 264 1.79 -9.46 3.39
N LEU A 265 1.25 -8.45 4.08
CA LEU A 265 0.72 -8.57 5.44
C LEU A 265 -0.63 -9.28 5.52
N HIS A 266 -1.24 -9.55 4.37
CA HIS A 266 -2.48 -10.28 4.33
C HIS A 266 -2.22 -11.77 4.63
N GLU A 267 -3.15 -12.38 5.37
CA GLU A 267 -3.15 -13.81 5.71
C GLU A 267 -2.77 -14.71 4.52
N ASN A 268 -1.82 -15.61 4.74
CA ASN A 268 -1.26 -16.58 3.79
C ASN A 268 -0.43 -16.02 2.62
N ASN A 269 -0.25 -14.70 2.51
CA ASN A 269 0.60 -14.11 1.45
C ASN A 269 2.07 -13.99 1.86
N SER A 270 2.37 -13.95 3.16
CA SER A 270 3.73 -14.06 3.68
C SER A 270 3.75 -14.68 5.09
N GLU A 271 4.94 -15.07 5.55
CA GLU A 271 5.18 -15.56 6.91
C GLU A 271 5.37 -14.42 7.93
N PHE A 272 5.34 -13.16 7.50
CA PHE A 272 5.69 -11.99 8.30
C PHE A 272 4.44 -11.23 8.79
N GLY A 273 4.49 -10.81 10.05
CA GLY A 273 3.51 -9.91 10.66
C GLY A 273 3.81 -8.43 10.39
N ALA A 274 2.89 -7.56 10.80
CA ALA A 274 3.07 -6.11 10.69
C ALA A 274 4.23 -5.62 11.58
N GLU A 275 4.44 -6.28 12.70
CA GLU A 275 5.51 -6.07 13.66
C GLU A 275 6.91 -6.41 13.11
N ASP A 276 6.99 -7.30 12.12
CA ASP A 276 8.23 -7.66 11.43
C ASP A 276 8.59 -6.65 10.33
N CYS A 277 7.67 -5.74 10.01
CA CYS A 277 7.78 -4.81 8.91
C CYS A 277 8.17 -3.40 9.38
N ALA A 278 9.03 -2.75 8.58
CA ALA A 278 9.38 -1.35 8.78
C ALA A 278 9.36 -0.56 7.47
N VAL A 279 8.78 0.64 7.50
CA VAL A 279 8.83 1.61 6.39
C VAL A 279 9.80 2.73 6.75
N ILE A 280 10.87 2.85 5.97
CA ILE A 280 11.89 3.88 6.17
C ILE A 280 11.70 4.99 5.14
N VAL A 281 11.48 6.21 5.62
CA VAL A 281 11.24 7.40 4.79
C VAL A 281 12.31 8.46 4.98
N ARG A 282 12.35 9.43 4.07
CA ARG A 282 13.35 10.51 4.11
C ARG A 282 13.07 11.56 5.19
N ASN A 283 11.81 11.90 5.44
CA ASN A 283 11.42 12.98 6.35
C ASN A 283 10.11 12.65 7.07
N GLU A 284 9.84 13.39 8.14
CA GLU A 284 8.68 13.18 9.04
C GLU A 284 7.35 13.42 8.32
N VAL A 285 7.25 14.44 7.46
CA VAL A 285 6.03 14.75 6.69
C VAL A 285 5.60 13.57 5.82
N LEU A 286 6.56 12.93 5.13
CA LEU A 286 6.28 11.72 4.38
C LEU A 286 5.90 10.57 5.32
N GLY A 287 6.56 10.46 6.48
CA GLY A 287 6.22 9.44 7.48
C GLY A 287 4.78 9.55 7.99
N GLU A 288 4.30 10.76 8.29
CA GLU A 288 2.92 11.01 8.69
C GLU A 288 1.92 10.67 7.57
N PHE A 289 2.22 11.06 6.33
CA PHE A 289 1.40 10.67 5.18
C PHE A 289 1.30 9.15 5.02
N ILE A 290 2.40 8.43 5.17
CA ILE A 290 2.42 6.96 5.10
C ILE A 290 1.56 6.36 6.22
N LYS A 291 1.70 6.83 7.47
CA LYS A 291 0.88 6.35 8.60
C LYS A 291 -0.62 6.51 8.31
N HIS A 292 -1.05 7.71 7.91
CA HIS A 292 -2.44 7.95 7.54
C HIS A 292 -2.91 7.07 6.37
N THR A 293 -2.04 6.76 5.42
CA THR A 293 -2.39 5.88 4.29
C THR A 293 -2.53 4.43 4.73
N LEU A 294 -1.65 3.95 5.63
CA LEU A 294 -1.73 2.60 6.21
C LEU A 294 -3.02 2.43 7.03
N ASP A 295 -3.37 3.44 7.85
CA ASP A 295 -4.63 3.47 8.59
C ASP A 295 -5.83 3.38 7.64
N ALA A 296 -5.79 4.13 6.52
CA ALA A 296 -6.86 4.16 5.53
C ALA A 296 -7.06 2.82 4.78
N ILE A 297 -6.05 1.94 4.79
CA ILE A 297 -6.13 0.58 4.21
C ILE A 297 -6.21 -0.52 5.28
N ASP A 298 -6.53 -0.14 6.53
CA ASP A 298 -6.76 -1.04 7.68
C ASP A 298 -5.52 -1.87 8.03
N ILE A 299 -4.32 -1.28 7.90
CA ILE A 299 -3.05 -1.89 8.32
C ILE A 299 -2.55 -1.18 9.57
N GLU A 300 -2.54 -1.90 10.68
CA GLU A 300 -2.00 -1.44 11.95
C GLU A 300 -0.68 -2.17 12.27
N GLY A 301 0.11 -1.63 13.20
CA GLY A 301 1.31 -2.30 13.74
C GLY A 301 2.61 -2.12 12.95
N VAL A 302 2.55 -1.65 11.70
CA VAL A 302 3.77 -1.37 10.90
C VAL A 302 4.54 -0.20 11.47
N SER A 303 5.83 -0.41 11.73
CA SER A 303 6.70 0.66 12.20
C SER A 303 7.13 1.59 11.06
N VAL A 304 6.88 2.90 11.20
CA VAL A 304 7.33 3.91 10.22
C VAL A 304 8.39 4.79 10.86
N PHE A 305 9.57 4.87 10.23
CA PHE A 305 10.72 5.65 10.70
C PHE A 305 11.22 6.58 9.62
N THR A 306 11.73 7.74 10.00
CA THR A 306 12.75 8.41 9.19
C THR A 306 14.05 7.62 9.22
N PHE A 307 14.89 7.80 8.20
CA PHE A 307 16.23 7.18 8.20
C PHE A 307 17.05 7.55 9.45
N ALA A 308 16.92 8.79 9.95
CA ALA A 308 17.63 9.24 11.15
C ALA A 308 17.18 8.49 12.41
N GLU A 309 15.87 8.33 12.60
CA GLU A 309 15.28 7.58 13.72
C GLU A 309 15.62 6.10 13.65
N TRP A 310 15.49 5.49 12.47
CA TRP A 310 15.83 4.09 12.25
C TRP A 310 17.30 3.84 12.59
N ARG A 311 18.21 4.67 12.06
CA ARG A 311 19.66 4.58 12.35
C ARG A 311 19.93 4.69 13.86
N GLU A 312 19.31 5.66 14.53
CA GLU A 312 19.50 5.84 15.97
C GLU A 312 19.01 4.63 16.77
N LYS A 313 17.84 4.07 16.41
CA LYS A 313 17.30 2.85 17.02
C LYS A 313 18.25 1.66 16.83
N VAL A 314 18.72 1.43 15.61
CA VAL A 314 19.64 0.32 15.29
C VAL A 314 20.97 0.47 16.02
N CYS A 315 21.57 1.66 16.03
CA CYS A 315 22.84 1.87 16.73
C CYS A 315 22.71 1.70 18.25
N ARG A 316 21.61 2.16 18.87
CA ARG A 316 21.39 1.90 20.30
C ARG A 316 21.29 0.40 20.62
N LEU A 317 20.75 -0.40 19.71
CA LEU A 317 20.59 -1.84 19.90
C LEU A 317 21.89 -2.62 19.67
N LEU A 318 22.61 -2.30 18.58
CA LEU A 318 23.77 -3.09 18.16
C LEU A 318 25.11 -2.53 18.67
N ALA A 319 25.17 -1.25 18.99
CA ALA A 319 26.40 -0.56 19.38
C ALA A 319 26.08 0.62 20.32
N PRO A 320 25.55 0.37 21.53
CA PRO A 320 25.12 1.42 22.48
C PRO A 320 26.27 2.37 22.88
N GLU A 321 27.51 1.92 22.73
CA GLU A 321 28.73 2.69 22.96
C GLU A 321 28.88 3.88 21.97
N ILE A 322 28.28 3.75 20.77
CA ILE A 322 28.39 4.74 19.70
C ILE A 322 27.39 5.88 19.93
N ARG A 323 27.90 7.04 20.36
CA ARG A 323 27.11 8.26 20.47
C ARG A 323 26.93 8.92 19.11
N ILE A 324 25.74 8.81 18.53
CA ILE A 324 25.39 9.56 17.31
C ILE A 324 25.05 11.01 17.70
N GLY A 325 25.86 11.97 17.22
CA GLY A 325 25.51 13.39 17.34
C GLY A 325 24.28 13.75 16.49
N ARG A 326 23.41 14.64 16.98
CA ARG A 326 22.33 15.22 16.16
C ARG A 326 22.92 16.11 15.08
N PHE A 327 22.88 15.67 13.83
CA PHE A 327 23.23 16.50 12.67
C PHE A 327 22.11 17.51 12.40
N ASN A 328 22.15 18.66 13.06
CA ASN A 328 21.20 19.73 12.81
C ASN A 328 21.71 20.62 11.65
N ARG A 329 21.10 20.55 10.46
CA ARG A 329 21.51 21.36 9.29
C ARG A 329 21.55 22.87 9.56
N ALA A 330 20.74 23.35 10.50
CA ALA A 330 20.62 24.77 10.82
C ALA A 330 21.65 25.28 11.86
N GLY A 331 22.51 24.41 12.39
CA GLY A 331 23.42 24.76 13.50
C GLY A 331 24.83 24.18 13.38
N LEU A 332 25.25 23.78 12.18
CA LEU A 332 26.62 23.35 11.97
C LEU A 332 27.54 24.57 11.93
N VAL A 333 28.45 24.65 12.90
CA VAL A 333 29.72 25.34 12.69
C VAL A 333 30.48 24.51 11.65
N GLU A 334 30.99 25.12 10.58
CA GLU A 334 31.69 24.45 9.47
C GLU A 334 32.79 23.45 9.94
N SER A 335 33.33 23.64 11.14
CA SER A 335 34.33 22.78 11.79
C SER A 335 33.83 21.40 12.27
N SER A 336 32.53 21.11 12.17
CA SER A 336 31.91 19.85 12.64
C SER A 336 31.41 18.94 11.52
N LEU A 337 31.49 19.39 10.27
CA LEU A 337 31.23 18.57 9.10
C LEU A 337 32.47 17.74 8.76
N PRO A 338 32.33 16.45 8.41
CA PRO A 338 33.45 15.70 7.87
C PRO A 338 34.02 16.42 6.62
N PRO A 339 35.34 16.41 6.40
CA PRO A 339 35.98 16.99 5.23
C PRO A 339 35.24 16.56 3.97
N LYS A 340 35.13 17.49 3.01
CA LYS A 340 34.50 17.19 1.72
C LYS A 340 35.09 15.91 1.10
N GLY A 341 36.40 15.71 1.21
CA GLY A 341 37.09 14.49 0.75
C GLY A 341 36.61 13.20 1.43
N LEU A 342 36.39 13.20 2.76
CA LEU A 342 35.84 12.05 3.48
C LEU A 342 34.40 11.78 3.04
N THR A 343 33.60 12.84 2.88
CA THR A 343 32.22 12.71 2.42
C THR A 343 32.17 12.11 1.01
N ILE A 344 33.01 12.58 0.08
CA ILE A 344 33.10 12.04 -1.27
C ILE A 344 33.53 10.56 -1.25
N PHE A 345 34.57 10.23 -0.49
CA PHE A 345 35.05 8.85 -0.38
C PHE A 345 33.99 7.90 0.18
N LEU A 346 33.31 8.26 1.28
CA LEU A 346 32.25 7.43 1.87
C LEU A 346 31.05 7.18 0.95
N HIS A 347 30.87 8.00 -0.09
CA HIS A 347 29.81 7.85 -1.10
C HIS A 347 30.34 7.30 -2.44
N SER A 348 31.61 6.91 -2.51
CA SER A 348 32.24 6.38 -3.73
C SER A 348 32.09 4.86 -3.86
N GLU A 349 32.11 4.34 -5.09
CA GLU A 349 32.15 2.88 -5.34
C GLU A 349 33.37 2.22 -4.69
N GLN A 350 34.51 2.90 -4.67
CA GLN A 350 35.75 2.42 -4.05
C GLN A 350 35.55 2.09 -2.56
N TYR A 351 34.76 2.89 -1.84
CA TYR A 351 34.43 2.59 -0.45
C TYR A 351 33.51 1.37 -0.32
N PHE A 352 32.55 1.19 -1.23
CA PHE A 352 31.69 0.01 -1.24
C PHE A 352 32.47 -1.28 -1.52
N GLU A 353 33.35 -1.28 -2.53
CA GLU A 353 34.22 -2.41 -2.84
C GLU A 353 35.14 -2.76 -1.66
N PHE A 354 35.75 -1.73 -1.04
CA PHE A 354 36.57 -1.90 0.15
C PHE A 354 35.78 -2.46 1.34
N PHE A 355 34.57 -1.96 1.57
CA PHE A 355 33.68 -2.42 2.64
C PHE A 355 33.23 -3.88 2.42
N GLU A 356 32.88 -4.25 1.18
CA GLU A 356 32.56 -5.64 0.84
C GLU A 356 33.74 -6.59 1.06
N ALA A 357 34.94 -6.20 0.64
CA ALA A 357 36.15 -6.98 0.85
C ALA A 357 36.41 -7.19 2.36
N ALA A 358 36.23 -6.15 3.17
CA ALA A 358 36.38 -6.21 4.62
C ALA A 358 35.34 -7.14 5.29
N ILE A 359 34.11 -7.23 4.76
CA ILE A 359 33.08 -8.17 5.25
C ILE A 359 33.40 -9.62 4.87
N LYS A 360 33.91 -9.86 3.65
CA LYS A 360 34.16 -11.22 3.11
C LYS A 360 35.36 -11.91 3.78
N GLU A 361 36.36 -11.15 4.24
CA GLU A 361 37.54 -11.67 4.93
C GLU A 361 37.70 -11.10 6.36
N PRO A 362 36.84 -11.50 7.31
CA PRO A 362 36.88 -10.99 8.69
C PRO A 362 38.07 -11.53 9.50
N GLN A 363 38.83 -12.50 8.95
CA GLN A 363 39.82 -13.32 9.67
C GLN A 363 41.25 -12.76 9.67
N SER A 364 41.53 -11.66 8.98
CA SER A 364 42.78 -10.94 9.20
C SER A 364 42.47 -9.78 10.15
N ASP A 365 43.04 -9.83 11.36
CA ASP A 365 42.99 -8.76 12.36
C ASP A 365 43.34 -7.40 11.69
N THR A 366 44.15 -7.44 10.64
CA THR A 366 44.50 -6.36 9.71
C THR A 366 43.35 -5.79 8.89
N SER A 367 42.35 -6.53 8.39
CA SER A 367 41.33 -5.98 7.47
C SER A 367 40.30 -5.14 8.21
N VAL A 368 39.80 -5.65 9.34
CA VAL A 368 38.86 -4.93 10.22
C VAL A 368 39.57 -3.82 10.98
N SER A 369 40.81 -4.05 11.47
CA SER A 369 41.60 -2.97 12.06
C SER A 369 42.03 -1.93 11.03
N THR A 370 42.27 -2.28 9.77
CA THR A 370 42.55 -1.31 8.69
C THR A 370 41.30 -0.56 8.31
N PHE A 371 40.13 -1.19 8.24
CA PHE A 371 38.85 -0.49 8.12
C PHE A 371 38.70 0.51 9.26
N TRP A 372 38.85 0.07 10.51
CA TRP A 372 38.72 0.94 11.67
C TRP A 372 39.82 1.99 11.77
N ASN A 373 41.05 1.69 11.35
CA ASN A 373 42.15 2.65 11.31
C ASN A 373 41.97 3.65 10.17
N ILE A 374 41.48 3.27 9.00
CA ILE A 374 41.18 4.20 7.90
C ILE A 374 40.00 5.10 8.31
N THR A 375 38.89 4.53 8.77
CA THR A 375 37.75 5.33 9.20
C THR A 375 38.12 6.24 10.38
N LYS A 376 38.88 5.73 11.37
CA LYS A 376 39.40 6.53 12.50
C LYS A 376 40.39 7.60 12.05
N ASN A 377 41.35 7.28 11.18
CA ASN A 377 42.34 8.22 10.64
C ASN A 377 41.69 9.34 9.85
N VAL A 378 40.67 9.03 9.04
CA VAL A 378 39.93 10.05 8.30
C VAL A 378 39.01 10.86 9.23
N MET A 379 38.45 10.26 10.29
CA MET A 379 37.76 10.99 11.37
C MET A 379 38.68 11.90 12.20
N THR A 380 39.96 11.54 12.42
CA THR A 380 40.94 12.41 13.11
C THR A 380 41.53 13.51 12.20
N SER A 381 41.73 13.22 10.91
CA SER A 381 42.14 14.20 9.88
C SER A 381 41.09 15.30 9.68
N ALA A 382 39.81 14.95 9.87
CA ALA A 382 38.68 15.87 9.84
C ALA A 382 38.66 16.91 10.96
N ALA A 383 39.14 16.51 12.15
CA ALA A 383 39.07 17.32 13.36
C ALA A 383 40.19 18.36 13.46
N SER A 384 41.19 18.35 12.56
CA SER A 384 42.34 19.25 12.61
C SER A 384 42.12 20.63 11.98
N GLY A 385 40.87 21.06 11.79
CA GLY A 385 40.52 22.46 11.53
C GLY A 385 40.62 23.34 12.79
N GLY A 386 41.79 23.36 13.43
CA GLY A 386 42.12 24.24 14.57
C GLY A 386 41.54 23.81 15.93
N GLY A 387 42.38 23.23 16.79
CA GLY A 387 42.11 23.08 18.23
C GLY A 387 42.36 21.70 18.80
N THR A 388 43.64 21.43 19.13
CA THR A 388 44.18 20.44 20.08
C THR A 388 43.37 19.17 20.41
N TYR A 389 43.78 18.03 19.86
CA TYR A 389 43.64 16.72 20.52
C TYR A 389 44.89 15.86 20.30
N SER A 390 45.84 16.02 21.20
CA SER A 390 47.05 15.21 21.30
C SER A 390 46.80 13.99 22.20
N ALA A 391 46.44 12.87 21.59
CA ALA A 391 46.60 11.54 22.18
C ALA A 391 46.62 10.54 21.03
N LEU A 392 47.63 9.65 21.00
CA LEU A 392 47.93 8.67 19.96
C LEU A 392 48.94 9.19 18.92
N GLY A 393 50.22 9.25 19.32
CA GLY A 393 51.33 9.57 18.43
C GLY A 393 51.49 8.52 17.32
N LEU A 394 51.10 8.88 16.09
CA LEU A 394 51.32 8.11 14.87
C LEU A 394 51.73 9.05 13.72
N ASP A 395 52.68 8.60 12.90
CA ASP A 395 53.29 9.34 11.78
C ASP A 395 52.37 9.35 10.55
N LEU A 396 52.05 10.57 10.06
CA LEU A 396 51.03 10.87 9.06
C LEU A 396 51.57 11.02 7.63
N SER A 397 52.86 10.80 7.39
CA SER A 397 53.49 11.02 6.09
C SER A 397 53.11 9.98 5.00
N ALA A 398 52.66 8.78 5.38
CA ALA A 398 52.29 7.72 4.44
C ALA A 398 50.88 7.87 3.86
N ILE A 399 49.97 8.55 4.58
CA ILE A 399 48.54 8.62 4.25
C ILE A 399 48.24 9.70 3.20
N SER A 400 48.93 10.85 3.26
CA SER A 400 48.86 11.89 2.21
C SER A 400 49.19 11.30 0.84
N ARG A 401 50.23 10.47 0.78
CA ARG A 401 50.72 9.86 -0.45
C ARG A 401 49.69 8.92 -1.08
N TYR A 402 48.92 8.20 -0.27
CA TYR A 402 47.90 7.26 -0.76
C TYR A 402 46.65 7.99 -1.28
N LEU A 403 46.20 9.05 -0.59
CA LEU A 403 45.04 9.83 -1.01
C LEU A 403 45.32 10.68 -2.27
N ASP A 404 46.54 11.21 -2.42
CA ASP A 404 46.95 11.92 -3.64
C ASP A 404 46.95 10.97 -4.85
N THR A 405 47.28 9.69 -4.65
CA THR A 405 47.27 8.67 -5.72
C THR A 405 45.85 8.30 -6.16
N CYS A 406 44.88 8.24 -5.22
CA CYS A 406 43.49 7.94 -5.54
C CYS A 406 42.76 9.12 -6.22
N ALA A 407 43.14 10.37 -5.91
CA ALA A 407 42.57 11.57 -6.50
C ALA A 407 42.99 11.77 -7.97
N GLU A 408 44.21 11.37 -8.35
CA GLU A 408 44.70 11.46 -9.73
C GLU A 408 44.07 10.42 -10.67
N GLN A 409 43.50 9.33 -10.14
CA GLN A 409 42.89 8.26 -10.94
C GLN A 409 41.38 8.43 -11.18
N SER A 410 40.76 9.45 -10.58
CA SER A 410 39.31 9.65 -10.59
C SER A 410 38.85 10.91 -11.37
N TYR A 411 39.68 11.41 -12.30
CA TYR A 411 39.36 12.52 -13.21
C TYR A 411 39.45 12.12 -14.68
#